data_AF-A0A833GMP5-F1
#
_entry.id   AF-A0A833GMP5-F1
#
_cell.length_a   1.000
_cell.length_b   1.000
_cell.length_c   1.000
_cell.angle_alpha   90.00
_cell.angle_beta   90.00
_cell.angle_gamma   90.00
#
_symmetry.space_group_name_H-M   'P 1'
#
loop_
_entity.id
_entity.type
_entity.pdbx_description
1 polymer ?
#
loop_
_entity_poly.entity_id
_entity_poly.type
_entity_poly.pdbx_seq_one_letter_code
_entity_poly.pdbx_strand_id
1 'polypeptide(L)'
;MTTAASIILFKNEFIATLSDGCRIQKPELRELANALIHAGVHLNDVQFEWNGSSGQRMITAGQQVAFRAEMRRLERHQVKGLAVAA
;
A
#
# COMPACT_ATOMS: atom_id res chain seq x y z
N MET A 1 -11.46 2.91 -13.29
CA MET A 1 -11.89 2.50 -11.94
C MET A 1 -10.77 2.85 -11.00
N THR A 2 -11.03 3.67 -9.99
CA THR A 2 -10.02 4.02 -8.97
C THR A 2 -10.05 2.94 -7.92
N THR A 3 -9.00 2.12 -7.85
CA THR A 3 -8.89 1.05 -6.85
C THR A 3 -8.33 1.62 -5.57
N ALA A 4 -9.14 1.67 -4.51
CA ALA A 4 -8.71 2.11 -3.19
C ALA A 4 -8.23 0.91 -2.35
N ALA A 5 -7.39 1.15 -1.34
CA ALA A 5 -6.90 0.13 -0.44
C ALA A 5 -6.91 0.57 1.02
N SER A 6 -7.42 -0.28 1.91
CA SER A 6 -7.26 -0.14 3.36
C SER A 6 -6.19 -1.09 3.88
N ILE A 7 -5.26 -0.57 4.69
CA ILE A 7 -4.12 -1.32 5.21
C ILE A 7 -4.24 -1.50 6.72
N ILE A 8 -4.13 -2.74 7.16
CA ILE A 8 -4.02 -3.11 8.58
C ILE A 8 -2.71 -3.85 8.85
N LEU A 9 -2.24 -3.83 10.09
CA LEU A 9 -1.16 -4.69 10.58
C LEU A 9 -1.73 -5.72 11.53
N PHE A 10 -1.74 -6.99 11.14
CA PHE A 10 -2.30 -8.10 11.92
C PHE A 10 -1.28 -9.21 12.06
N LYS A 11 -0.99 -9.66 13.28
CA LYS A 11 -0.05 -10.76 13.56
C LYS A 11 1.28 -10.65 12.78
N ASN A 12 1.92 -9.48 12.78
CA ASN A 12 3.16 -9.16 12.02
C ASN A 12 3.03 -9.07 10.50
N GLU A 13 1.84 -9.19 9.93
CA GLU A 13 1.64 -9.04 8.49
C GLU A 13 0.84 -7.78 8.16
N PHE A 14 1.29 -7.08 7.12
CA PHE A 14 0.55 -5.99 6.53
C PHE A 14 -0.43 -6.56 5.51
N ILE A 15 -1.71 -6.25 5.73
CA ILE A 15 -2.80 -6.74 4.90
C ILE A 15 -3.46 -5.52 4.28
N ALA A 16 -3.43 -5.44 2.95
CA ALA A 16 -4.24 -4.51 2.19
C ALA A 16 -5.52 -5.19 1.72
N THR A 17 -6.67 -4.54 1.94
CA THR A 17 -7.94 -4.92 1.34
C THR A 17 -8.31 -3.88 0.30
N LEU A 18 -8.43 -4.31 -0.95
CA LEU A 18 -8.75 -3.45 -2.08
C LEU A 18 -10.27 -3.30 -2.18
N SER A 19 -10.72 -2.21 -2.81
CA SER A 19 -12.15 -1.91 -3.03
C SER A 19 -12.90 -2.98 -3.83
N ASP A 20 -12.18 -3.82 -4.58
CA ASP A 20 -12.73 -4.96 -5.33
C ASP A 20 -12.85 -6.25 -4.47
N GLY A 21 -12.49 -6.18 -3.18
CA GLY A 21 -12.47 -7.31 -2.26
C GLY A 21 -11.19 -8.14 -2.32
N CYS A 22 -10.25 -7.82 -3.22
CA CYS A 22 -8.96 -8.49 -3.28
C CYS A 22 -8.13 -8.18 -2.03
N ARG A 23 -7.36 -9.16 -1.55
CA ARG A 23 -6.52 -9.02 -0.36
C ARG A 23 -5.08 -9.33 -0.69
N ILE A 24 -4.19 -8.40 -0.35
CA ILE A 24 -2.75 -8.54 -0.54
C ILE A 24 -2.10 -8.56 0.83
N GLN A 25 -1.31 -9.61 1.10
CA GLN A 25 -0.64 -9.81 2.38
C GLN A 25 0.87 -9.81 2.15
N LYS A 26 1.59 -9.01 2.94
CA LYS A 26 3.05 -8.92 2.90
C LYS A 26 3.62 -8.72 4.30
N PRO A 27 4.79 -9.33 4.61
CA PRO A 27 5.46 -9.13 5.88
C PRO A 27 6.02 -7.70 6.02
N GLU A 28 6.34 -7.05 4.90
CA GLU A 28 6.99 -5.74 4.85
C GLU A 28 6.14 -4.70 4.11
N LEU A 29 6.06 -3.47 4.65
CA LEU A 29 5.35 -2.35 4.01
C LEU A 29 5.90 -2.01 2.63
N ARG A 30 7.21 -2.18 2.43
CA ARG A 30 7.86 -1.93 1.14
C ARG A 30 7.36 -2.88 0.05
N GLU A 31 7.23 -4.16 0.38
CA GLU A 31 6.70 -5.15 -0.56
C GLU A 31 5.22 -4.90 -0.84
N LEU A 32 4.46 -4.50 0.19
CA LEU A 32 3.06 -4.14 0.04
C LEU A 32 2.88 -2.93 -0.87
N ALA A 33 3.71 -1.89 -0.70
CA ALA A 33 3.71 -0.71 -1.57
C ALA A 33 3.92 -1.10 -3.03
N ASN A 34 4.89 -1.97 -3.31
CA ASN A 34 5.13 -2.44 -4.67
C ASN A 34 3.94 -3.21 -5.26
N ALA A 35 3.35 -4.12 -4.46
CA ALA A 35 2.18 -4.88 -4.90
C ALA A 35 0.96 -3.99 -5.18
N LEU A 36 0.72 -2.98 -4.35
CA LEU A 36 -0.38 -2.02 -4.53
C LEU A 36 -0.21 -1.17 -5.79
N ILE A 37 1.01 -0.70 -6.03
CA ILE A 37 1.34 0.06 -7.25
C ILE A 37 1.14 -0.80 -8.52
N HIS A 38 1.51 -2.08 -8.48
CA HIS A 38 1.25 -3.02 -9.58
C HIS A 38 -0.24 -3.36 -9.74
N ALA A 39 -1.01 -3.31 -8.66
CA ALA A 39 -2.46 -3.45 -8.69
C ALA A 39 -3.20 -2.17 -9.15
N GLY A 40 -2.46 -1.10 -9.48
CA GLY A 40 -3.03 0.16 -9.94
C GLY A 40 -3.62 1.04 -8.83
N VAL A 41 -3.27 0.77 -7.57
CA VAL A 41 -3.68 1.60 -6.43
C VAL A 41 -2.78 2.83 -6.35
N HIS A 42 -3.39 4.02 -6.35
CA HIS A 42 -2.67 5.27 -6.19
C HIS A 42 -2.44 5.63 -4.72
N LEU A 43 -1.40 6.42 -4.47
CA LEU A 43 -1.06 6.87 -3.12
C LEU A 43 -2.20 7.55 -2.36
N ASN A 44 -3.00 8.34 -3.06
CA ASN A 44 -4.09 9.11 -2.45
C ASN A 44 -5.28 8.22 -2.06
N ASP A 45 -5.35 7.02 -2.63
CA ASP A 45 -6.43 6.06 -2.40
C ASP A 45 -6.05 4.98 -1.36
N VAL A 46 -4.96 5.21 -0.62
CA VAL A 46 -4.53 4.34 0.48
C VAL A 46 -4.85 4.96 1.84
N GLN A 47 -5.57 4.19 2.65
CA GLN A 47 -5.86 4.49 4.05
C GLN A 47 -5.28 3.44 5.00
N PHE A 48 -4.91 3.86 6.20
CA PHE A 48 -4.45 2.97 7.27
C PHE A 48 -5.54 2.84 8.31
N GLU A 49 -5.86 1.60 8.68
CA GLU A 49 -6.93 1.31 9.62
C GLU A 49 -6.39 0.63 10.88
N TRP A 50 -7.00 0.98 12.00
CA TRP A 50 -6.82 0.32 13.29
C TRP A 50 -8.15 0.34 14.04
N ASN A 51 -8.65 -0.85 14.41
CA ASN A 51 -9.92 -1.00 15.12
C ASN A 51 -9.75 -1.58 16.54
N GLY A 52 -8.51 -1.71 17.02
CA GLY A 52 -8.22 -2.21 18.38
C GLY A 52 -8.46 -3.71 18.60
N SER A 53 -8.76 -4.49 17.56
CA SER A 53 -8.98 -5.94 17.69
C SER A 53 -7.74 -6.69 18.14
N SER A 54 -7.94 -7.80 18.85
CA SER A 54 -6.85 -8.67 19.32
C SER A 54 -5.96 -9.11 18.17
N GLY A 55 -4.66 -8.82 18.27
CA GLY A 55 -3.68 -9.18 17.24
C GLY A 55 -3.47 -8.13 16.14
N GLN A 56 -4.28 -7.07 16.09
CA GLN A 56 -4.00 -5.90 15.28
C GLN A 56 -3.03 -4.98 16.03
N ARG A 57 -2.11 -4.36 15.30
CA ARG A 57 -1.23 -3.32 15.81
C ARG A 57 -1.42 -2.03 15.03
N MET A 58 -1.10 -0.93 15.68
CA MET A 58 -1.11 0.37 15.05
C MET A 58 0.06 0.46 14.06
N ILE A 59 -0.23 0.93 12.84
CA ILE A 59 0.80 1.34 11.88
C ILE A 59 1.19 2.77 12.24
N THR A 60 2.41 2.92 12.74
CA THR A 60 2.90 4.20 13.28
C THR A 60 3.02 5.28 12.20
N ALA A 61 2.96 6.55 12.60
CA ALA A 61 3.12 7.67 11.67
C ALA A 61 4.42 7.58 10.84
N GLY A 62 5.54 7.17 11.47
CA GLY A 62 6.81 6.95 10.77
C GLY A 62 6.72 5.87 9.69
N GLN A 63 6.04 4.75 9.99
CA GLN A 63 5.78 3.69 9.01
C GLN A 63 4.87 4.17 7.88
N GLN A 64 3.83 4.96 8.18
CA GLN A 64 2.95 5.52 7.16
C GLN A 64 3.71 6.48 6.23
N VAL A 65 4.56 7.35 6.79
CA VAL A 65 5.39 8.28 6.00
C VAL A 65 6.38 7.51 5.12
N ALA A 66 7.07 6.50 5.65
CA ALA A 66 8.00 5.67 4.90
C ALA A 66 7.29 4.93 3.74
N PHE A 67 6.12 4.36 4.01
CA PHE A 67 5.31 3.70 2.99
C PHE A 67 4.84 4.66 1.89
N ARG A 68 4.33 5.84 2.27
CA ARG A 68 3.91 6.87 1.30
C ARG A 68 5.08 7.37 0.45
N ALA A 69 6.27 7.52 1.04
CA ALA A 69 7.47 7.87 0.30
C ALA A 69 7.87 6.79 -0.72
N GLU A 70 7.76 5.51 -0.34
CA GLU A 70 8.06 4.39 -1.23
C GLU A 70 7.08 4.30 -2.39
N MET A 71 5.77 4.40 -2.16
CA MET A 71 4.79 4.43 -3.26
C MET A 71 5.03 5.61 -4.21
N ARG A 72 5.30 6.82 -3.69
CA ARG A 72 5.67 7.98 -4.55
C ARG A 72 6.91 7.69 -5.38
N ARG A 73 7.91 7.02 -4.80
CA ARG A 73 9.13 6.64 -5.52
C ARG A 73 8.77 5.70 -6.67
N LEU A 74 7.95 4.68 -6.41
CA LEU A 74 7.53 3.68 -7.38
C LEU A 74 6.66 4.27 -8.50
N GLU A 75 5.67 5.12 -8.18
CA GLU A 75 4.84 5.83 -9.17
C GLU A 75 5.69 6.62 -10.16
N ARG A 76 6.70 7.37 -9.67
CA ARG A 76 7.63 8.11 -10.54
C ARG A 76 8.48 7.21 -11.45
N HIS A 77 8.81 6.00 -11.02
CA HIS A 77 9.58 5.07 -11.84
C HIS A 77 8.70 4.40 -12.91
N GLN A 78 7.44 4.08 -12.58
CA GLN A 78 6.48 3.57 -13.57
C GLN A 78 6.20 4.57 -14.69
N VAL A 79 5.98 5.85 -14.36
CA VAL A 79 5.75 6.90 -15.37
C VAL A 79 6.96 7.09 -16.29
N LYS A 80 8.19 6.97 -15.76
CA LYS A 80 9.41 7.08 -16.58
C LYS A 80 9.64 5.89 -17.51
N GLY A 81 9.20 4.68 -17.13
CA GLY A 81 9.29 3.49 -17.98
C GLY A 81 8.41 3.57 -19.23
N LEU A 82 7.28 4.30 -19.17
CA LEU A 82 6.39 4.55 -20.31
C LEU A 82 6.85 5.70 -21.22
N ALA A 83 7.78 6.55 -20.77
CA ALA A 83 8.22 7.74 -21.51
C ALA A 83 9.43 7.50 -22.44
N VAL A 84 9.97 6.29 -22.51
CA VAL A 84 11.17 5.96 -23.32
C VAL A 84 10.82 5.20 -24.62
N ALA A 85 9.55 5.15 -25.01
CA ALA A 85 9.11 4.62 -26.30
C ALA A 85 8.42 5.71 -27.12
N ALA A 86 9.19 6.61 -27.71
CA ALA A 86 8.77 7.54 -28.76
C ALA A 86 9.94 7.83 -29.70
#